data_AF-A0AAV7ZMJ2-F1
#
_entry.id   AF-A0AAV7ZMJ2-F1
#
_cell.length_a   1.000
_cell.length_b   1.000
_cell.length_c   1.000
_cell.angle_alpha   90.00
_cell.angle_beta   90.00
_cell.angle_gamma   90.00
#
_symmetry.space_group_name_H-M   'P 1'
#
loop_
_entity.id
_entity.type
_entity.pdbx_description
1 polymer ?
#
loop_
_entity_poly.entity_id
_entity_poly.type
_entity_poly.pdbx_seq_one_letter_code
_entity_poly.pdbx_strand_id
1 'polypeptide(L)'
;MELRLSKIQNELMYDQDFKEYLNLRKNIGHGVYSLDTFFKHVSSHSEFQNRKILNQRFNIIQALTIKEDWETLLTWMSEQVTGENFSRSFLRFCAHYTLILHKLNLATRNYPEQFEKILTAYILHLIDFKYYPLVALYLCELPTENQVEIYSSLFEIVGKNDKLKHECILRAIYFNLRFKLITLRLYQNAKEEANEYELRLNNRKRERGGEKEKRDHRSANNNFEELDFSFNKITSTDLKKIKAISWLCYEKSQRLDALEKSNELIREFLLDFKILSAKKIIEQILPKDT
;
A
#
# COMPACT_ATOMS: atom_id res chain seq x y z
N MET A 1 -15.15 6.57 42.22
CA MET A 1 -13.72 6.60 42.60
C MET A 1 -13.47 7.64 43.69
N GLU A 2 -14.10 8.82 43.63
CA GLU A 2 -14.04 9.89 44.63
C GLU A 2 -14.47 9.48 46.05
N LEU A 3 -15.49 8.63 46.19
CA LEU A 3 -15.96 8.10 47.49
C LEU A 3 -14.94 7.19 48.20
N ARG A 4 -13.99 6.58 47.48
CA ARG A 4 -12.90 5.79 48.09
C ARG A 4 -11.74 6.69 48.51
N LEU A 5 -11.45 7.75 47.75
CA LEU A 5 -10.44 8.75 48.09
C LEU A 5 -10.81 9.52 49.36
N SER A 6 -12.10 9.86 49.57
CA SER A 6 -12.54 10.57 50.77
C SER A 6 -12.45 9.71 52.04
N LYS A 7 -12.74 8.40 51.94
CA LYS A 7 -12.57 7.47 53.07
C LYS A 7 -11.10 7.27 53.45
N ILE A 8 -10.22 7.12 52.45
CA ILE A 8 -8.78 6.97 52.68
C ILE A 8 -8.18 8.27 53.26
N GLN A 9 -8.62 9.44 52.81
CA GLN A 9 -8.20 10.72 53.39
C GLN A 9 -8.65 10.91 54.85
N ASN A 10 -9.84 10.41 55.22
CA ASN A 10 -10.35 10.53 56.59
C ASN A 10 -9.64 9.58 57.56
N GLU A 11 -9.22 8.38 57.12
CA GLU A 11 -8.43 7.47 57.95
C GLU A 11 -6.99 7.96 58.15
N LEU A 12 -6.36 8.52 57.11
CA LEU A 12 -5.00 9.05 57.18
C LEU A 12 -4.90 10.37 57.98
N MET A 13 -6.00 11.06 58.26
CA MET A 13 -6.00 12.34 58.99
C MET A 13 -5.70 12.21 60.51
N TYR A 14 -5.74 10.99 61.05
CA TYR A 14 -5.47 10.68 62.45
C TYR A 14 -3.99 10.39 62.73
N ASP A 15 -3.16 10.24 61.70
CA ASP A 15 -1.73 9.98 61.82
C ASP A 15 -0.95 11.30 61.90
N GLN A 16 -0.12 11.45 62.95
CA GLN A 16 0.67 12.68 63.20
C GLN A 16 1.72 12.90 62.09
N ASP A 17 2.29 11.83 61.54
CA ASP A 17 3.27 11.90 60.45
C ASP A 17 2.59 12.34 59.14
N PHE A 18 1.32 11.95 58.95
CA PHE A 18 0.53 12.35 57.79
C PHE A 18 0.05 13.81 57.87
N LYS A 19 -0.11 14.38 59.08
CA LYS A 19 -0.36 15.82 59.26
C LYS A 19 0.84 16.67 58.86
N GLU A 20 2.05 16.21 59.14
CA GLU A 20 3.28 16.86 58.69
C GLU A 20 3.40 16.79 57.16
N TYR A 21 3.08 15.64 56.58
CA TYR A 21 2.99 15.46 55.12
C TYR A 21 1.89 16.31 54.46
N LEU A 22 0.74 16.51 55.12
CA LEU A 22 -0.33 17.41 54.69
C LEU A 22 0.06 18.89 54.75
N ASN A 23 0.89 19.28 55.73
CA ASN A 23 1.43 20.64 55.82
C ASN A 23 2.49 20.90 54.75
N LEU A 24 3.33 19.92 54.44
CA LEU A 24 4.18 19.92 53.24
C LEU A 24 3.35 20.03 51.96
N ARG A 25 2.23 19.31 51.88
CA ARG A 25 1.27 19.37 50.76
C ARG A 25 0.51 20.71 50.68
N LYS A 26 0.26 21.41 51.79
CA LYS A 26 -0.30 22.77 51.74
C LYS A 26 0.66 23.78 51.12
N ASN A 27 1.97 23.57 51.27
CA ASN A 27 3.00 24.36 50.59
C ASN A 27 3.17 23.94 49.11
N ILE A 28 2.86 22.69 48.76
CA ILE A 28 2.78 22.20 47.37
C ILE A 28 1.36 22.40 46.86
N GLY A 29 1.03 23.65 46.52
CA GLY A 29 -0.18 24.12 45.83
C GLY A 29 -1.37 23.17 45.68
N HIS A 30 -2.52 23.57 46.22
CA HIS A 30 -3.85 22.94 46.15
C HIS A 30 -4.43 22.64 44.74
N GLY A 31 -3.64 22.65 43.66
CA GLY A 31 -4.13 22.28 42.35
C GLY A 31 -4.19 20.75 42.21
N VAL A 32 -5.39 20.15 42.33
CA VAL A 32 -5.70 19.08 41.38
C VAL A 32 -5.69 19.76 40.02
N TYR A 33 -4.51 19.84 39.40
CA TYR A 33 -4.36 20.44 38.09
C TYR A 33 -5.18 19.57 37.13
N SER A 34 -6.08 20.21 36.37
CA SER A 34 -6.60 19.57 35.16
C SER A 34 -5.39 19.09 34.34
N LEU A 35 -5.52 17.93 33.71
CA LEU A 35 -4.47 17.36 32.87
C LEU A 35 -3.95 18.38 31.84
N ASP A 36 -4.81 19.28 31.36
CA ASP A 36 -4.42 20.38 30.47
C ASP A 36 -3.54 21.44 31.14
N THR A 37 -3.85 21.80 32.38
CA THR A 37 -3.04 22.76 33.15
C THR A 37 -1.68 22.15 33.51
N PHE A 38 -1.64 20.85 33.84
CA PHE A 38 -0.40 20.12 34.08
C PHE A 38 0.50 20.12 32.83
N PHE A 39 -0.03 19.74 31.67
CA PHE A 39 0.76 19.73 30.44
C PHE A 39 1.23 21.12 30.02
N LYS A 40 0.42 22.18 30.21
CA LYS A 40 0.86 23.57 29.97
C LYS A 40 2.04 23.96 30.86
N HIS A 41 2.02 23.58 32.14
CA HIS A 41 3.13 23.83 33.05
C HIS A 41 4.39 23.03 32.68
N VAL A 42 4.25 21.75 32.32
CA VAL A 42 5.37 20.91 31.89
C VAL A 42 6.02 21.43 30.60
N SER A 43 5.22 21.86 29.62
CA SER A 43 5.73 22.44 28.37
C SER A 43 6.41 23.79 28.56
N SER A 44 6.05 24.54 29.61
CA SER A 44 6.68 25.81 29.97
C SER A 44 8.02 25.66 30.71
N HIS A 45 8.38 24.44 31.13
CA HIS A 45 9.60 24.19 31.89
C HIS A 45 10.84 24.14 30.98
N SER A 46 11.90 24.85 31.36
CA SER A 46 13.14 25.02 30.58
C SER A 46 13.85 23.69 30.27
N GLU A 47 13.79 22.71 31.16
CA GLU A 47 14.38 21.38 30.93
C GLU A 47 13.65 20.57 29.83
N PHE A 48 12.35 20.78 29.66
CA PHE A 48 11.57 20.11 28.62
C PHE A 48 11.89 20.68 27.23
N GLN A 49 12.15 21.98 27.14
CA GLN A 49 12.57 22.63 25.88
C GLN A 49 13.97 22.19 25.43
N ASN A 50 14.87 21.89 26.37
CA ASN A 50 16.25 21.47 26.09
C ASN A 50 16.38 20.00 25.62
N ARG A 51 15.35 19.16 25.79
CA ARG A 51 15.36 17.79 25.24
C ARG A 51 15.19 17.86 23.73
N LYS A 52 16.22 17.42 22.98
CA LYS A 52 16.27 17.33 21.51
C LYS A 52 14.92 17.00 20.88
N ILE A 53 14.62 17.65 19.76
CA ILE A 53 13.39 17.58 18.92
C ILE A 53 12.82 16.15 18.75
N LEU A 54 13.66 15.11 18.70
CA LEU A 54 13.21 13.71 18.61
C LEU A 54 12.42 13.24 19.85
N ASN A 55 12.83 13.62 21.06
CA ASN A 55 12.09 13.31 22.29
C ASN A 55 10.77 14.11 22.35
N GLN A 56 10.74 15.29 21.74
CA GLN A 56 9.53 16.13 21.75
C GLN A 56 8.37 15.46 21.03
N ARG A 57 8.61 14.78 19.90
CA ARG A 57 7.56 14.05 19.16
C ARG A 57 6.92 12.93 19.97
N PHE A 58 7.72 12.09 20.63
CA PHE A 58 7.19 11.03 21.48
C PHE A 58 6.47 11.57 22.72
N ASN A 59 6.96 12.68 23.30
CA ASN A 59 6.29 13.33 24.42
C ASN A 59 4.91 13.88 24.03
N ILE A 60 4.76 14.42 22.80
CA ILE A 60 3.45 14.85 22.28
C ILE A 60 2.51 13.66 22.15
N ILE A 61 2.96 12.56 21.55
CA ILE A 61 2.16 11.33 21.43
C ILE A 61 1.73 10.83 22.80
N GLN A 62 2.66 10.79 23.76
CA GLN A 62 2.39 10.38 25.13
C GLN A 62 1.35 11.30 25.80
N ALA A 63 1.52 12.62 25.67
CA ALA A 63 0.60 13.59 26.25
C ALA A 63 -0.82 13.46 25.68
N LEU A 64 -0.95 13.36 24.35
CA LEU A 64 -2.25 13.19 23.68
C LEU A 64 -2.89 11.83 24.00
N THR A 65 -2.08 10.77 24.15
CA THR A 65 -2.56 9.46 24.59
C THR A 65 -3.13 9.49 26.01
N ILE A 66 -2.44 10.17 26.94
CA ILE A 66 -2.92 10.30 28.34
C ILE A 66 -4.21 11.14 28.40
N LYS A 67 -4.37 12.11 27.48
CA LYS A 67 -5.60 12.90 27.35
C LYS A 67 -6.73 12.17 26.64
N GLU A 68 -6.47 11.01 26.04
CA GLU A 68 -7.41 10.29 25.16
C GLU A 68 -7.93 11.15 23.99
N ASP A 69 -7.17 12.17 23.59
CA ASP A 69 -7.47 13.01 22.42
C ASP A 69 -6.94 12.34 21.16
N TRP A 70 -7.69 11.35 20.68
CA TRP A 70 -7.29 10.53 19.56
C TRP A 70 -7.38 11.23 18.20
N GLU A 71 -8.28 12.21 18.07
CA GLU A 71 -8.46 13.00 16.84
C GLU A 71 -7.20 13.80 16.53
N THR A 72 -6.78 14.60 17.50
CA THR A 72 -5.58 15.42 17.41
C THR A 72 -4.35 14.54 17.24
N LEU A 73 -4.31 13.40 17.95
CA LEU A 73 -3.20 12.45 17.87
C LEU A 73 -3.03 11.86 16.46
N LEU A 74 -4.08 11.29 15.89
CA LEU A 74 -4.01 10.64 14.58
C LEU A 74 -3.78 11.67 13.47
N THR A 75 -4.41 12.84 13.54
CA THR A 75 -4.20 13.93 12.58
C THR A 75 -2.75 14.39 12.61
N TRP A 76 -2.22 14.73 13.79
CA TRP A 76 -0.83 15.14 13.95
C TRP A 76 0.14 14.05 13.49
N MET A 77 -0.07 12.78 13.87
CA MET A 77 0.78 11.68 13.44
C MET A 77 0.78 11.52 11.91
N SER A 78 -0.37 11.65 11.27
CA SER A 78 -0.48 11.55 9.81
C SER A 78 0.30 12.65 9.10
N GLU A 79 0.20 13.90 9.57
CA GLU A 79 0.96 15.04 9.04
C GLU A 79 2.47 14.86 9.21
N GLN A 80 2.91 14.39 10.39
CA GLN A 80 4.33 14.16 10.66
C GLN A 80 4.94 13.05 9.81
N VAL A 81 4.14 12.05 9.43
CA VAL A 81 4.56 10.92 8.59
C VAL A 81 4.52 11.27 7.11
N THR A 82 3.69 12.23 6.68
CA THR A 82 3.70 12.73 5.30
C THR A 82 4.79 13.76 5.02
N GLY A 83 5.37 14.37 6.05
CA GLY A 83 6.47 15.33 5.89
C GLY A 83 7.80 14.68 5.54
N GLU A 84 8.74 15.46 4.98
CA GLU A 84 10.03 14.93 4.49
C GLU A 84 11.03 14.55 5.61
N ASN A 85 10.74 14.91 6.87
CA ASN A 85 11.69 14.82 7.98
C ASN A 85 11.21 13.91 9.12
N PHE A 86 11.21 12.60 8.90
CA PHE A 86 11.03 11.63 9.98
C PHE A 86 12.08 10.52 9.94
N SER A 87 12.39 9.95 11.11
CA SER A 87 13.27 8.78 11.20
C SER A 87 12.49 7.51 10.90
N ARG A 88 13.16 6.49 10.34
CA ARG A 88 12.57 5.15 10.15
C ARG A 88 11.94 4.60 11.43
N SER A 89 12.61 4.79 12.56
CA SER A 89 12.13 4.32 13.86
C SER A 89 10.83 5.02 14.27
N PHE A 90 10.69 6.31 13.96
CA PHE A 90 9.46 7.06 14.20
C PHE A 90 8.31 6.53 13.36
N LEU A 91 8.51 6.37 12.05
CA LEU A 91 7.47 5.81 11.16
C LEU A 91 7.04 4.41 11.60
N ARG A 92 8.01 3.55 11.94
CA ARG A 92 7.73 2.21 12.48
C ARG A 92 6.88 2.30 13.75
N PHE A 93 7.26 3.15 14.69
CA PHE A 93 6.49 3.38 15.92
C PHE A 93 5.07 3.83 15.59
N CYS A 94 4.90 4.83 14.73
CA CYS A 94 3.59 5.34 14.35
C CYS A 94 2.69 4.25 13.78
N ALA A 95 3.19 3.46 12.81
CA ALA A 95 2.41 2.39 12.19
C ALA A 95 2.01 1.29 13.19
N HIS A 96 2.92 0.87 14.07
CA HIS A 96 2.61 -0.18 15.05
C HIS A 96 1.66 0.36 16.13
N TYR A 97 1.83 1.61 16.53
CA TYR A 97 0.97 2.24 17.52
C TYR A 97 -0.46 2.41 17.00
N THR A 98 -0.64 2.91 15.76
CA THR A 98 -1.96 3.03 15.16
C THR A 98 -2.61 1.68 14.90
N LEU A 99 -1.84 0.63 14.57
CA LEU A 99 -2.34 -0.74 14.49
C LEU A 99 -2.85 -1.26 15.83
N ILE A 100 -2.12 -1.01 16.92
CA ILE A 100 -2.58 -1.39 18.26
C ILE A 100 -3.89 -0.67 18.60
N LEU A 101 -3.96 0.65 18.37
CA LEU A 101 -5.20 1.41 18.56
C LEU A 101 -6.35 0.81 17.73
N HIS A 102 -6.08 0.43 16.48
CA HIS A 102 -7.05 -0.22 15.61
C HIS A 102 -7.56 -1.55 16.17
N LYS A 103 -6.66 -2.44 16.60
CA LYS A 103 -7.05 -3.74 17.17
C LYS A 103 -7.80 -3.61 18.49
N LEU A 104 -7.50 -2.59 19.29
CA LEU A 104 -8.22 -2.27 20.52
C LEU A 104 -9.58 -1.58 20.27
N ASN A 105 -9.94 -1.32 19.01
CA ASN A 105 -11.10 -0.52 18.60
C ASN A 105 -11.10 0.90 19.20
N LEU A 106 -9.91 1.43 19.46
CA LEU A 106 -9.71 2.80 19.92
C LEU A 106 -9.49 3.70 18.70
N ALA A 107 -10.30 4.75 18.58
CA ALA A 107 -10.15 5.89 17.67
C ALA A 107 -10.21 5.65 16.15
N THR A 108 -9.48 4.67 15.64
CA THR A 108 -9.24 4.49 14.19
C THR A 108 -10.51 4.21 13.38
N ARG A 109 -11.59 3.71 14.00
CA ARG A 109 -12.91 3.58 13.34
C ARG A 109 -13.53 4.95 13.03
N ASN A 110 -13.23 5.96 13.85
CA ASN A 110 -13.73 7.32 13.68
C ASN A 110 -12.82 8.13 12.73
N TYR A 111 -11.57 7.71 12.57
CA TYR A 111 -10.54 8.40 11.79
C TYR A 111 -9.82 7.45 10.81
N PRO A 112 -10.55 6.84 9.85
CA PRO A 112 -10.00 5.84 8.94
C PRO A 112 -8.96 6.45 7.99
N GLU A 113 -9.18 7.68 7.50
CA GLU A 113 -8.26 8.32 6.55
C GLU A 113 -6.85 8.52 7.13
N GLN A 114 -6.76 8.96 8.39
CA GLN A 114 -5.48 9.18 9.08
C GLN A 114 -4.78 7.84 9.31
N PHE A 115 -5.52 6.81 9.71
CA PHE A 115 -5.01 5.46 9.86
C PHE A 115 -4.45 4.92 8.54
N GLU A 116 -5.21 5.04 7.45
CA GLU A 116 -4.81 4.59 6.13
C GLU A 116 -3.58 5.34 5.62
N LYS A 117 -3.50 6.66 5.81
CA LYS A 117 -2.32 7.47 5.44
C LYS A 117 -1.06 7.01 6.15
N ILE A 118 -1.11 6.84 7.47
CA ILE A 118 0.05 6.43 8.28
C ILE A 118 0.53 5.04 7.87
N LEU A 119 -0.41 4.09 7.71
CA LEU A 119 -0.08 2.72 7.37
C LEU A 119 0.43 2.59 5.93
N THR A 120 -0.18 3.31 4.99
CA THR A 120 0.27 3.38 3.59
C THR A 120 1.68 3.94 3.49
N ALA A 121 1.99 5.04 4.20
CA ALA A 121 3.35 5.59 4.23
C ALA A 121 4.38 4.57 4.74
N TYR A 122 4.03 3.78 5.76
CA TYR A 122 4.90 2.72 6.24
C TYR A 122 5.07 1.58 5.23
N ILE A 123 4.00 1.17 4.55
CA ILE A 123 4.05 0.16 3.50
C ILE A 123 4.94 0.62 2.34
N LEU A 124 4.78 1.85 1.85
CA LEU A 124 5.62 2.41 0.80
C LEU A 124 7.10 2.42 1.23
N HIS A 125 7.38 2.84 2.47
CA HIS A 125 8.73 2.75 3.02
C HIS A 125 9.25 1.30 3.07
N LEU A 126 8.43 0.29 3.39
CA LEU A 126 8.86 -1.12 3.33
C LEU A 126 9.22 -1.56 1.91
N ILE A 127 8.49 -1.07 0.90
CA ILE A 127 8.75 -1.34 -0.52
C ILE A 127 10.08 -0.69 -0.95
N ASP A 128 10.31 0.57 -0.59
CA ASP A 128 11.54 1.31 -0.89
C ASP A 128 12.78 0.61 -0.33
N PHE A 129 12.68 0.10 0.90
CA PHE A 129 13.74 -0.66 1.55
C PHE A 129 13.77 -2.16 1.22
N LYS A 130 12.97 -2.59 0.24
CA LYS A 130 12.93 -3.96 -0.30
C LYS A 130 12.55 -5.05 0.70
N TYR A 131 11.81 -4.70 1.75
CA TYR A 131 11.25 -5.63 2.73
C TYR A 131 9.86 -6.15 2.27
N TYR A 132 9.79 -6.66 1.03
CA TYR A 132 8.55 -7.04 0.37
C TYR A 132 7.68 -8.07 1.12
N PRO A 133 8.23 -9.13 1.75
CA PRO A 133 7.41 -10.14 2.42
C PRO A 133 6.58 -9.60 3.59
N LEU A 134 7.00 -8.48 4.18
CA LEU A 134 6.28 -7.83 5.28
C LEU A 134 5.10 -6.99 4.79
N VAL A 135 5.07 -6.59 3.52
CA VAL A 135 4.02 -5.70 2.99
C VAL A 135 2.63 -6.29 3.20
N ALA A 136 2.45 -7.58 2.94
CA ALA A 136 1.15 -8.25 3.08
C ALA A 136 0.58 -8.20 4.51
N LEU A 137 1.44 -8.21 5.54
CA LEU A 137 1.03 -8.15 6.95
C LEU A 137 0.37 -6.81 7.29
N TYR A 138 0.89 -5.71 6.75
CA TYR A 138 0.36 -4.38 7.02
C TYR A 138 -0.81 -4.05 6.09
N LEU A 139 -0.72 -4.51 4.83
CA LEU A 139 -1.71 -4.20 3.82
C LEU A 139 -3.07 -4.88 4.07
N CYS A 140 -3.11 -6.04 4.76
CA CYS A 140 -4.37 -6.71 5.07
C CYS A 140 -5.31 -5.91 5.97
N GLU A 141 -4.80 -4.89 6.66
CA GLU A 141 -5.57 -3.99 7.52
C GLU A 141 -6.18 -2.80 6.76
N LEU A 142 -5.79 -2.59 5.49
CA LEU A 142 -6.33 -1.52 4.64
C LEU A 142 -7.56 -1.97 3.83
N PRO A 143 -8.37 -1.06 3.28
CA PRO A 143 -9.47 -1.39 2.38
C PRO A 143 -9.02 -2.19 1.15
N THR A 144 -9.94 -2.97 0.58
CA THR A 144 -9.66 -3.84 -0.58
C THR A 144 -9.09 -3.07 -1.79
N GLU A 145 -9.51 -1.84 -2.01
CA GLU A 145 -9.01 -1.01 -3.12
C GLU A 145 -7.50 -0.74 -2.99
N ASN A 146 -7.07 -0.24 -1.83
CA ASN A 146 -5.66 -0.02 -1.51
C ASN A 146 -4.85 -1.32 -1.54
N GLN A 147 -5.45 -2.43 -1.07
CA GLN A 147 -4.83 -3.76 -1.17
C GLN A 147 -4.49 -4.14 -2.61
N VAL A 148 -5.44 -3.94 -3.53
CA VAL A 148 -5.26 -4.29 -4.94
C VAL A 148 -4.22 -3.38 -5.60
N GLU A 149 -4.29 -2.08 -5.35
CA GLU A 149 -3.40 -1.10 -5.99
C GLU A 149 -1.93 -1.25 -5.55
N ILE A 150 -1.68 -1.26 -4.25
CA ILE A 150 -0.32 -1.32 -3.69
C ILE A 150 0.33 -2.66 -4.02
N TYR A 151 -0.41 -3.76 -3.89
CA TYR A 151 0.13 -5.09 -4.14
C TYR A 151 0.33 -5.36 -5.64
N SER A 152 -0.49 -4.79 -6.52
CA SER A 152 -0.26 -4.84 -7.97
C SER A 152 1.04 -4.11 -8.33
N SER A 153 1.22 -2.89 -7.81
CA SER A 153 2.46 -2.11 -7.97
C SER A 153 3.69 -2.86 -7.44
N LEU A 154 3.56 -3.54 -6.29
CA LEU A 154 4.62 -4.37 -5.73
C LEU A 154 5.04 -5.50 -6.68
N PHE A 155 4.08 -6.19 -7.30
CA PHE A 155 4.37 -7.29 -8.23
C PHE A 155 5.03 -6.83 -9.52
N GLU A 156 4.77 -5.60 -9.98
CA GLU A 156 5.50 -5.00 -11.09
C GLU A 156 6.98 -4.77 -10.74
N ILE A 157 7.26 -4.32 -9.52
CA ILE A 157 8.63 -4.13 -9.01
C ILE A 157 9.35 -5.48 -8.84
N VAL A 158 8.66 -6.45 -8.23
CA VAL A 158 9.23 -7.77 -7.90
C VAL A 158 9.33 -8.69 -9.13
N GLY A 159 8.57 -8.43 -10.19
CA GLY A 159 8.34 -9.31 -11.35
C GLY A 159 9.59 -9.83 -12.09
N LYS A 160 10.79 -9.31 -11.80
CA LYS A 160 12.07 -9.83 -12.31
C LYS A 160 12.67 -10.97 -11.49
N ASN A 161 12.22 -11.19 -10.25
CA ASN A 161 12.76 -12.18 -9.33
C ASN A 161 11.70 -13.20 -8.93
N ASP A 162 11.76 -14.38 -9.54
CA ASP A 162 10.78 -15.45 -9.33
C ASP A 162 10.70 -15.93 -7.88
N LYS A 163 11.81 -15.93 -7.14
CA LYS A 163 11.82 -16.34 -5.72
C LYS A 163 11.03 -15.36 -4.85
N LEU A 164 11.30 -14.06 -5.00
CA LEU A 164 10.59 -13.02 -4.25
C LEU A 164 9.12 -12.93 -4.65
N LYS A 165 8.83 -13.12 -5.94
CA LYS A 165 7.46 -13.19 -6.45
C LYS A 165 6.69 -14.33 -5.80
N HIS A 166 7.29 -15.52 -5.74
CA HIS A 166 6.67 -16.67 -5.07
C HIS A 166 6.45 -16.41 -3.57
N GLU A 167 7.43 -15.83 -2.87
CA GLU A 167 7.28 -15.49 -1.45
C GLU A 167 6.15 -14.48 -1.22
N CYS A 168 6.03 -13.44 -2.05
CA CYS A 168 4.93 -12.48 -1.95
C CYS A 168 3.57 -13.16 -2.19
N ILE A 169 3.46 -14.05 -3.17
CA ILE A 169 2.22 -14.81 -3.41
C ILE A 169 1.83 -15.62 -2.16
N LEU A 170 2.79 -16.34 -1.56
CA LEU A 170 2.53 -17.11 -0.34
C LEU A 170 2.06 -16.22 0.82
N ARG A 171 2.68 -15.05 0.99
CA ARG A 171 2.28 -14.08 2.02
C ARG A 171 0.89 -13.51 1.75
N ALA A 172 0.57 -13.20 0.50
CA ALA A 172 -0.74 -12.68 0.13
C ALA A 172 -1.87 -13.68 0.46
N ILE A 173 -1.64 -14.95 0.18
CA ILE A 173 -2.57 -16.04 0.52
C ILE A 173 -2.65 -16.20 2.05
N TYR A 174 -1.51 -16.20 2.75
CA TYR A 174 -1.46 -16.36 4.20
C TYR A 174 -2.25 -15.28 4.95
N PHE A 175 -2.16 -14.02 4.51
CA PHE A 175 -2.89 -12.90 5.11
C PHE A 175 -4.30 -12.72 4.53
N ASN A 176 -4.81 -13.68 3.75
CA ASN A 176 -6.14 -13.65 3.14
C ASN A 176 -6.43 -12.36 2.35
N LEU A 177 -5.42 -11.79 1.70
CA LEU A 177 -5.67 -10.72 0.73
C LEU A 177 -6.55 -11.27 -0.39
N ARG A 178 -7.35 -10.41 -1.03
CA ARG A 178 -8.18 -10.79 -2.18
C ARG A 178 -7.32 -11.04 -3.41
N PHE A 179 -6.57 -12.14 -3.38
CA PHE A 179 -5.58 -12.51 -4.40
C PHE A 179 -6.20 -12.58 -5.79
N LYS A 180 -7.45 -13.08 -5.88
CA LYS A 180 -8.21 -13.08 -7.12
C LYS A 180 -8.32 -11.70 -7.78
N LEU A 181 -8.60 -10.65 -7.01
CA LEU A 181 -8.71 -9.29 -7.54
C LEU A 181 -7.36 -8.72 -7.94
N ILE A 182 -6.31 -9.04 -7.17
CA ILE A 182 -4.93 -8.62 -7.45
C ILE A 182 -4.45 -9.21 -8.78
N THR A 183 -4.63 -10.52 -9.01
CA THR A 183 -4.19 -11.17 -10.25
C THR A 183 -4.98 -10.71 -11.47
N LEU A 184 -6.27 -10.43 -11.31
CA LEU A 184 -7.08 -9.82 -12.37
C LEU A 184 -6.61 -8.40 -12.71
N ARG A 185 -6.27 -7.58 -11.69
CA ARG A 185 -5.73 -6.25 -11.91
C ARG A 185 -4.37 -6.30 -12.61
N LEU A 186 -3.49 -7.19 -12.20
CA LEU A 186 -2.20 -7.43 -12.86
C LEU A 186 -2.36 -7.83 -14.33
N TYR A 187 -3.33 -8.69 -14.63
CA TYR A 187 -3.64 -9.06 -16.01
C TYR A 187 -4.09 -7.84 -16.82
N GLN A 188 -5.00 -7.02 -16.28
CA GLN A 188 -5.50 -5.82 -16.94
C GLN A 188 -4.36 -4.81 -17.20
N ASN A 189 -3.55 -4.49 -16.19
CA ASN A 189 -2.41 -3.58 -16.32
C ASN A 189 -1.46 -4.04 -17.46
N ALA A 190 -1.12 -5.33 -17.48
CA ALA A 190 -0.23 -5.87 -18.52
C ALA A 190 -0.85 -5.86 -19.92
N LYS A 191 -2.17 -6.05 -20.04
CA LYS A 191 -2.91 -5.95 -21.30
C LYS A 191 -2.96 -4.50 -21.80
N GLU A 192 -3.26 -3.55 -20.91
CA GLU A 192 -3.30 -2.11 -21.20
C GLU A 192 -1.92 -1.61 -21.64
N GLU A 193 -0.85 -1.94 -20.92
CA GLU A 193 0.53 -1.57 -21.26
C GLU A 193 0.94 -2.10 -22.65
N ALA A 194 0.56 -3.34 -22.98
CA ALA A 194 0.83 -3.93 -24.27
C ALA A 194 0.07 -3.21 -25.40
N ASN A 195 -1.21 -2.89 -25.19
CA ASN A 195 -2.03 -2.18 -26.17
C ASN A 195 -1.53 -0.75 -26.42
N GLU A 196 -1.18 -0.01 -25.36
CA GLU A 196 -0.60 1.32 -25.51
C GLU A 196 0.70 1.30 -26.32
N TYR A 197 1.56 0.32 -26.06
CA TYR A 197 2.81 0.17 -26.80
C TYR A 197 2.58 -0.14 -28.29
N GLU A 198 1.63 -1.02 -28.60
CA GLU A 198 1.22 -1.31 -29.99
C GLU A 198 0.70 -0.05 -30.69
N LEU A 199 -0.16 0.73 -30.03
CA LEU A 199 -0.70 1.98 -30.57
C LEU A 199 0.41 2.99 -30.88
N ARG A 200 1.37 3.17 -29.96
CA ARG A 200 2.53 4.06 -30.15
C ARG A 200 3.40 3.61 -31.33
N LEU A 201 3.62 2.31 -31.50
CA LEU A 201 4.36 1.76 -32.64
C LEU A 201 3.66 2.02 -33.98
N ASN A 202 2.34 1.83 -34.01
CA ASN A 202 1.55 2.04 -35.21
C ASN A 202 1.52 3.52 -35.62
N ASN A 203 1.40 4.44 -34.65
CA ASN A 203 1.47 5.88 -34.91
C ASN A 203 2.82 6.29 -35.51
N ARG A 204 3.94 5.79 -34.94
CA ARG A 204 5.29 6.04 -35.50
C ARG A 204 5.46 5.50 -36.92
N LYS A 205 4.86 4.34 -37.24
CA LYS A 205 4.89 3.78 -38.60
C LYS A 205 4.10 4.64 -39.59
N ARG A 206 2.93 5.16 -39.18
CA ARG A 206 2.11 6.06 -40.00
C ARG A 206 2.81 7.38 -40.29
N GLU A 207 3.47 7.97 -39.30
CA GLU A 207 4.28 9.19 -39.46
C GLU A 207 5.43 9.01 -40.46
N ARG A 208 6.15 7.88 -40.38
CA ARG A 208 7.22 7.53 -41.32
C ARG A 208 6.72 7.14 -42.71
N GLY A 209 5.52 6.58 -42.82
CA GLY A 209 4.86 6.27 -44.09
C GLY A 209 4.41 7.53 -44.83
N GLY A 210 3.85 8.51 -44.10
CA GLY A 210 3.43 9.80 -44.66
C GLY A 210 4.58 10.67 -45.20
N GLU A 211 5.82 10.45 -44.75
CA GLU A 211 7.01 11.10 -45.31
C GLU A 211 7.50 10.45 -46.62
N LYS A 212 7.24 9.16 -46.84
CA LYS A 212 7.56 8.47 -48.10
C LYS A 212 6.56 8.79 -49.20
N GLU A 213 5.26 8.87 -48.88
CA GLU A 213 4.22 9.21 -49.87
C GLU A 213 4.36 10.63 -50.44
N LYS A 214 4.98 11.57 -49.71
CA LYS A 214 5.27 12.91 -50.23
C LYS A 214 6.47 12.98 -51.19
N ARG A 215 7.28 11.92 -51.31
CA ARG A 215 8.47 11.90 -52.18
C ARG A 215 8.28 11.13 -53.50
N ASP A 216 7.31 10.21 -53.56
CA ASP A 216 7.19 9.28 -54.69
C ASP A 216 5.86 9.47 -55.46
N HIS A 217 5.63 10.66 -56.03
CA HIS A 217 4.60 10.86 -57.07
C HIS A 217 5.12 10.55 -58.50
N ARG A 218 6.20 9.77 -58.63
CA ARG A 218 6.67 9.26 -59.94
C ARG A 218 7.16 7.83 -59.81
N SER A 219 6.24 6.87 -59.80
CA SER A 219 6.30 5.67 -60.64
C SER A 219 5.20 4.72 -60.19
N ALA A 220 4.12 4.67 -60.96
CA ALA A 220 3.20 3.54 -60.91
C ALA A 220 3.85 2.39 -61.69
N ASN A 221 4.21 1.30 -61.01
CA ASN A 221 4.19 0.00 -61.65
C ASN A 221 4.19 -1.15 -60.62
N ASN A 222 3.16 -1.98 -60.75
CA ASN A 222 3.08 -3.42 -60.50
C ASN A 222 3.94 -3.98 -59.37
N ASN A 223 3.32 -4.22 -58.21
CA ASN A 223 3.62 -5.39 -57.38
C ASN A 223 2.30 -5.94 -56.82
N PHE A 224 1.90 -7.08 -57.38
CA PHE A 224 0.82 -7.91 -56.89
C PHE A 224 1.29 -8.53 -55.56
N GLU A 225 0.67 -8.09 -54.47
CA GLU A 225 0.54 -8.73 -53.16
C GLU A 225 1.73 -9.60 -52.68
N GLU A 226 2.77 -8.96 -52.14
CA GLU A 226 3.40 -9.54 -50.94
C GLU A 226 2.37 -9.39 -49.80
N LEU A 227 1.53 -10.41 -49.62
CA LEU A 227 0.75 -10.56 -48.39
C LEU A 227 1.77 -10.53 -47.24
N ASP A 228 1.77 -9.44 -46.47
CA ASP A 228 2.74 -9.18 -45.42
C ASP A 228 2.76 -10.35 -44.42
N PHE A 229 3.71 -11.28 -44.58
CA PHE A 229 3.86 -12.47 -43.73
C PHE A 229 4.19 -12.12 -42.26
N SER A 230 4.31 -10.83 -41.95
CA SER A 230 4.39 -10.23 -40.61
C SER A 230 3.20 -10.58 -39.71
N PHE A 231 2.00 -10.83 -40.25
CA PHE A 231 0.80 -11.14 -39.43
C PHE A 231 0.96 -12.40 -38.56
N ASN A 232 1.85 -13.32 -38.94
CA ASN A 232 2.07 -14.56 -38.20
C ASN A 232 3.25 -14.48 -37.22
N LYS A 233 3.94 -13.33 -37.11
CA LYS A 233 5.08 -13.18 -36.20
C LYS A 233 4.60 -12.81 -34.80
N ILE A 234 5.00 -13.60 -33.80
CA ILE A 234 4.74 -13.29 -32.39
C ILE A 234 5.54 -12.04 -32.02
N THR A 235 4.82 -10.97 -31.68
CA THR A 235 5.45 -9.72 -31.25
C THR A 235 5.81 -9.76 -29.76
N SER A 236 6.67 -8.84 -29.33
CA SER A 236 7.02 -8.70 -27.91
C SER A 236 5.81 -8.33 -27.05
N THR A 237 4.84 -7.60 -27.60
CA THR A 237 3.58 -7.24 -26.93
C THR A 237 2.65 -8.43 -26.81
N ASP A 238 2.54 -9.26 -27.85
CA ASP A 238 1.79 -10.52 -27.75
C ASP A 238 2.35 -11.39 -26.62
N LEU A 239 3.69 -11.49 -26.50
CA LEU A 239 4.32 -12.24 -25.40
C LEU A 239 4.01 -11.66 -24.01
N LYS A 240 3.87 -10.33 -23.87
CA LYS A 240 3.45 -9.70 -22.60
C LYS A 240 2.02 -10.08 -22.26
N LYS A 241 1.07 -9.94 -23.21
CA LYS A 241 -0.35 -10.32 -23.03
C LYS A 241 -0.48 -11.80 -22.66
N ILE A 242 0.28 -12.66 -23.35
CA ILE A 242 0.37 -14.10 -23.10
C ILE A 242 0.89 -14.37 -21.69
N LYS A 243 2.04 -13.78 -21.30
CA LYS A 243 2.59 -13.93 -19.94
C LYS A 243 1.65 -13.41 -18.85
N ALA A 244 0.81 -12.41 -19.13
CA ALA A 244 -0.15 -11.89 -18.17
C ALA A 244 -1.15 -12.95 -17.70
N ILE A 245 -1.54 -13.88 -18.58
CA ILE A 245 -2.45 -14.99 -18.22
C ILE A 245 -1.85 -15.89 -17.14
N SER A 246 -0.51 -16.03 -17.10
CA SER A 246 0.16 -16.85 -16.07
C SER A 246 -0.15 -16.40 -14.64
N TRP A 247 -0.50 -15.12 -14.43
CA TRP A 247 -0.92 -14.62 -13.12
C TRP A 247 -2.23 -15.24 -12.64
N LEU A 248 -3.14 -15.59 -13.54
CA LEU A 248 -4.43 -16.22 -13.22
C LEU A 248 -4.30 -17.73 -12.98
N CYS A 249 -3.17 -18.33 -13.38
CA CYS A 249 -2.91 -19.76 -13.24
C CYS A 249 -2.34 -20.16 -11.86
N TYR A 250 -2.01 -19.19 -10.98
CA TYR A 250 -1.44 -19.48 -9.67
C TYR A 250 -2.43 -20.15 -8.70
N GLU A 251 -3.72 -19.82 -8.80
CA GLU A 251 -4.74 -20.31 -7.88
C GLU A 251 -5.75 -21.20 -8.61
N LYS A 252 -6.08 -22.37 -8.04
CA LYS A 252 -7.05 -23.29 -8.65
C LYS A 252 -8.46 -22.70 -8.74
N SER A 253 -8.82 -21.80 -7.83
CA SER A 253 -10.13 -21.13 -7.82
C SER A 253 -10.32 -20.19 -9.03
N GLN A 254 -9.22 -19.69 -9.61
CA GLN A 254 -9.22 -18.74 -10.72
C GLN A 254 -9.18 -19.39 -12.10
N ARG A 255 -9.25 -20.72 -12.19
CA ARG A 255 -9.20 -21.45 -13.47
C ARG A 255 -10.27 -20.96 -14.46
N LEU A 256 -11.48 -20.66 -13.99
CA LEU A 256 -12.54 -20.13 -14.83
C LEU A 256 -12.19 -18.75 -15.38
N ASP A 257 -11.69 -17.84 -14.54
CA ASP A 257 -11.27 -16.51 -14.98
C ASP A 257 -10.10 -16.60 -15.98
N ALA A 258 -9.14 -17.50 -15.73
CA ALA A 258 -8.01 -17.75 -16.63
C ALA A 258 -8.48 -18.25 -18.00
N LEU A 259 -9.46 -19.16 -18.05
CA LEU A 259 -10.04 -19.67 -19.30
C LEU A 259 -10.82 -18.58 -20.03
N GLU A 260 -11.64 -17.81 -19.33
CA GLU A 260 -12.42 -16.72 -19.93
C GLU A 260 -11.49 -15.67 -20.57
N LYS A 261 -10.46 -15.22 -19.83
CA LYS A 261 -9.48 -14.24 -20.33
C LYS A 261 -8.56 -14.79 -21.41
N SER A 262 -8.25 -16.09 -21.37
CA SER A 262 -7.54 -16.76 -22.46
C SER A 262 -8.39 -16.78 -23.73
N ASN A 263 -9.68 -17.14 -23.63
CA ASN A 263 -10.60 -17.16 -24.77
C ASN A 263 -10.83 -15.76 -25.37
N GLU A 264 -10.96 -14.74 -24.53
CA GLU A 264 -11.02 -13.34 -24.96
C GLU A 264 -9.77 -12.96 -25.79
N LEU A 265 -8.58 -13.25 -25.26
CA LEU A 265 -7.32 -12.93 -25.93
C LEU A 265 -7.09 -13.76 -27.21
N ILE A 266 -7.52 -15.03 -27.23
CA ILE A 266 -7.47 -15.87 -28.44
C ILE A 266 -8.34 -15.26 -29.54
N ARG A 267 -9.56 -14.82 -29.22
CA ARG A 267 -10.43 -14.16 -30.21
C ARG A 267 -9.81 -12.87 -30.75
N GLU A 268 -9.21 -12.06 -29.88
CA GLU A 268 -8.45 -10.85 -30.27
C GLU A 268 -7.32 -11.21 -31.26
N PHE A 269 -6.50 -12.22 -30.96
CA PHE A 269 -5.43 -12.65 -31.86
C PHE A 269 -5.92 -13.27 -33.18
N LEU A 270 -7.06 -13.96 -33.18
CA LEU A 270 -7.64 -14.51 -34.40
C LEU A 270 -8.18 -13.41 -35.31
N LEU A 271 -8.78 -12.35 -34.76
CA LEU A 271 -9.20 -11.18 -35.52
C LEU A 271 -8.01 -10.45 -36.17
N ASP A 272 -6.87 -10.42 -35.49
CA ASP A 272 -5.60 -9.87 -35.99
C ASP A 272 -4.83 -10.84 -36.92
N PHE A 273 -5.39 -12.02 -37.24
CA PHE A 273 -4.72 -13.10 -37.99
C PHE A 273 -3.40 -13.62 -37.37
N LYS A 274 -3.18 -13.39 -36.07
CA LYS A 274 -2.01 -13.84 -35.28
C LYS A 274 -2.19 -15.27 -34.75
N ILE A 275 -2.27 -16.24 -35.65
CA ILE A 275 -2.58 -17.64 -35.31
C ILE A 275 -1.53 -18.27 -34.37
N LEU A 276 -0.24 -17.96 -34.55
CA LEU A 276 0.83 -18.49 -33.70
C LEU A 276 0.73 -18.01 -32.24
N SER A 277 0.29 -16.77 -32.03
CA SER A 277 0.06 -16.21 -30.68
C SER A 277 -1.10 -16.92 -29.98
N ALA A 278 -2.20 -17.15 -30.70
CA ALA A 278 -3.36 -17.91 -30.20
C ALA A 278 -2.97 -19.36 -29.84
N LYS A 279 -2.23 -20.04 -30.73
CA LYS A 279 -1.74 -21.40 -30.50
C LYS A 279 -0.86 -21.50 -29.25
N LYS A 280 0.01 -20.50 -29.03
CA LYS A 280 0.90 -20.46 -27.87
C LYS A 280 0.16 -20.39 -26.54
N ILE A 281 -0.99 -19.70 -26.47
CA ILE A 281 -1.81 -19.67 -25.25
C ILE A 281 -2.32 -21.06 -24.90
N ILE A 282 -2.87 -21.77 -25.90
CA ILE A 282 -3.47 -23.10 -25.75
C ILE A 282 -2.41 -24.13 -25.33
N GLU A 283 -1.22 -24.09 -25.94
CA GLU A 283 -0.20 -25.11 -25.73
C GLU A 283 0.68 -24.90 -24.49
N GLN A 284 1.00 -23.65 -24.13
CA GLN A 284 2.04 -23.35 -23.14
C GLN A 284 1.52 -22.81 -21.81
N ILE A 285 0.32 -22.25 -21.74
CA ILE A 285 -0.13 -21.50 -20.56
C ILE A 285 -1.24 -22.17 -19.80
N LEU A 286 -2.23 -22.72 -20.51
CA LEU A 286 -3.31 -23.41 -19.83
C LEU A 286 -2.78 -24.73 -19.27
N PRO A 287 -2.76 -24.92 -17.93
CA PRO A 287 -2.35 -26.19 -17.36
C PRO A 287 -3.29 -27.28 -17.87
N LYS A 288 -2.72 -28.37 -18.37
CA LYS A 288 -3.52 -29.54 -18.76
C LYS A 288 -4.20 -30.08 -17.51
N ASP A 289 -5.51 -30.32 -17.60
CA ASP A 289 -6.23 -30.95 -16.50
C ASP A 289 -5.57 -32.30 -16.19
N THR A 290 -5.14 -32.44 -14.93
CA THR A 290 -4.69 -33.68 -14.29
C THR A 290 -5.59 -33.94 -13.10
#